data_AF-A0A959NIM0-F1
#
_entry.id   AF-A0A959NIM0-F1
#
_cell.length_a   1.000
_cell.length_b   1.000
_cell.length_c   1.000
_cell.angle_alpha   90.00
_cell.angle_beta   90.00
_cell.angle_gamma   90.00
#
_symmetry.space_group_name_H-M   'P 1'
#
loop_
_entity.id
_entity.type
_entity.pdbx_description
1 polymer ?
#
loop_
_entity_poly.entity_id
_entity_poly.type
_entity_poly.pdbx_seq_one_letter_code
_entity_poly.pdbx_strand_id
1 'polypeptide(L)'
;REKIVHFFTNHFVVEVEKVKLPQLIYKQNTLFRNYAFGNFKELTKMVTTDPAMLIYLDGVDNTKNIPNENYARELLELFTIGIGNYSEYDIREAARALTGWTVDGLDSKFNEELFDSKNKEFMGKVGNFAYSDIIDIIFEKEETSKFICRKLYKEFIYHIPDENFIDELALIFRNNNYELKPVFSAMFKSDYFYSDQFKATSIKTPNDLIVGVMKQFNISGLSLLDYYFIIESSDKMKQLHFDPPDVRGWEGQRKWISTTTLPMRNEFTDSIISGNNSKGNPIGFSMNVLEFARSFESSEDAVQFVEDVINYLFIYPLSQNTKGRMLEKLLDGAVIQDWSTYSNQAETRIINFLKALARLPEYQLS
;
A
#
# COMPACT_ATOMS: atom_id res chain seq x y z
N ARG A 1 -1.67 9.43 -6.81
CA ARG A 1 -2.32 8.38 -7.63
C ARG A 1 -1.82 7.00 -7.25
N GLU A 2 -0.52 6.70 -7.38
CA GLU A 2 0.02 5.35 -7.11
C GLU A 2 -0.32 4.81 -5.72
N LYS A 3 -0.21 5.61 -4.63
CA LYS A 3 -0.66 5.19 -3.29
C LYS A 3 -2.15 4.80 -3.23
N ILE A 4 -3.01 5.47 -3.97
CA ILE A 4 -4.46 5.16 -4.00
C ILE A 4 -4.72 3.86 -4.77
N VAL A 5 -3.97 3.64 -5.87
CA VAL A 5 -4.06 2.37 -6.61
C VAL A 5 -3.57 1.22 -5.74
N HIS A 6 -2.47 1.40 -5.01
CA HIS A 6 -1.96 0.42 -4.04
C HIS A 6 -2.97 0.15 -2.91
N PHE A 7 -3.62 1.19 -2.39
CA PHE A 7 -4.73 1.05 -1.45
C PHE A 7 -5.83 0.16 -2.02
N PHE A 8 -6.25 0.34 -3.28
CA PHE A 8 -7.27 -0.51 -3.87
C PHE A 8 -6.83 -1.95 -4.07
N THR A 9 -5.57 -2.20 -4.43
CA THR A 9 -5.06 -3.59 -4.50
C THR A 9 -5.02 -4.27 -3.13
N ASN A 10 -4.95 -3.50 -2.05
CA ASN A 10 -5.02 -4.02 -0.67
C ASN A 10 -6.44 -3.99 -0.09
N HIS A 11 -7.38 -3.32 -0.75
CA HIS A 11 -8.77 -3.20 -0.33
C HIS A 11 -9.64 -4.23 -1.03
N PHE A 12 -9.60 -4.28 -2.37
CA PHE A 12 -10.25 -5.28 -3.21
C PHE A 12 -9.22 -6.36 -3.57
N VAL A 13 -8.89 -7.16 -2.57
CA VAL A 13 -7.79 -8.13 -2.63
C VAL A 13 -8.07 -9.21 -3.67
N VAL A 14 -7.03 -9.56 -4.42
CA VAL A 14 -6.91 -10.81 -5.17
C VAL A 14 -5.50 -11.38 -5.00
N GLU A 15 -5.38 -12.71 -4.98
CA GLU A 15 -4.09 -13.42 -4.99
C GLU A 15 -3.76 -13.88 -6.41
N VAL A 16 -2.59 -13.46 -6.92
CA VAL A 16 -2.10 -13.87 -8.23
C VAL A 16 -1.96 -15.39 -8.32
N GLU A 17 -1.61 -16.06 -7.22
CA GLU A 17 -1.48 -17.52 -7.16
C GLU A 17 -2.83 -18.26 -7.23
N LYS A 18 -3.94 -17.63 -6.83
CA LYS A 18 -5.29 -18.19 -7.03
C LYS A 18 -5.84 -17.86 -8.42
N VAL A 19 -5.63 -16.64 -8.91
CA VAL A 19 -6.12 -16.20 -10.23
C VAL A 19 -5.33 -16.85 -11.38
N LYS A 20 -4.03 -17.07 -11.22
CA LYS A 20 -3.10 -17.75 -12.16
C LYS A 20 -3.06 -17.19 -13.60
N LEU A 21 -3.55 -15.96 -13.81
CA LEU A 21 -3.53 -15.30 -15.12
C LEU A 21 -3.12 -13.82 -14.98
N PRO A 22 -1.85 -13.47 -15.24
CA PRO A 22 -1.32 -12.12 -15.05
C PRO A 22 -2.07 -11.02 -15.82
N GLN A 23 -2.66 -11.37 -16.96
CA GLN A 23 -3.47 -10.46 -17.78
C GLN A 23 -4.71 -9.95 -17.03
N LEU A 24 -5.32 -10.79 -16.17
CA LEU A 24 -6.48 -10.40 -15.36
C LEU A 24 -6.07 -9.48 -14.21
N ILE A 25 -4.93 -9.76 -13.57
CA ILE A 25 -4.34 -8.88 -12.55
C ILE A 25 -4.05 -7.50 -13.14
N TYR A 26 -3.46 -7.46 -14.35
CA TYR A 26 -3.21 -6.20 -15.06
C TYR A 26 -4.52 -5.46 -15.41
N LYS A 27 -5.54 -6.17 -15.88
CA LYS A 27 -6.86 -5.59 -16.20
C LYS A 27 -7.51 -4.98 -14.95
N GLN A 28 -7.47 -5.66 -13.82
CA GLN A 28 -7.97 -5.14 -12.55
C GLN A 28 -7.14 -3.95 -12.04
N ASN A 29 -5.81 -3.99 -12.15
CA ASN A 29 -4.96 -2.83 -11.81
C ASN A 29 -5.30 -1.62 -12.69
N THR A 30 -5.59 -1.84 -13.97
CA THR A 30 -6.03 -0.78 -14.89
C THR A 30 -7.38 -0.20 -14.47
N LEU A 31 -8.32 -1.04 -14.03
CA LEU A 31 -9.59 -0.60 -13.43
C LEU A 31 -9.33 0.31 -12.21
N PHE A 32 -8.50 -0.10 -11.26
CA PHE A 32 -8.14 0.72 -10.10
C PHE A 32 -7.49 2.05 -10.49
N ARG A 33 -6.63 2.05 -11.52
CA ARG A 33 -6.02 3.28 -12.06
C ARG A 33 -7.06 4.24 -12.63
N ASN A 34 -8.07 3.73 -13.32
CA ASN A 34 -9.14 4.54 -13.90
C ASN A 34 -10.03 5.16 -12.82
N TYR A 35 -10.30 4.43 -11.75
CA TYR A 35 -11.14 4.89 -10.63
C TYR A 35 -10.36 5.51 -9.46
N ALA A 36 -9.04 5.72 -9.59
CA ALA A 36 -8.19 6.26 -8.52
C ALA A 36 -8.72 7.53 -7.84
N PHE A 37 -9.47 8.36 -8.57
CA PHE A 37 -10.13 9.56 -8.05
C PHE A 37 -11.62 9.62 -8.43
N GLY A 38 -12.20 8.49 -8.86
CA GLY A 38 -13.57 8.40 -9.34
C GLY A 38 -14.56 7.99 -8.27
N ASN A 39 -15.67 7.40 -8.71
CA ASN A 39 -16.75 6.96 -7.86
C ASN A 39 -16.46 5.60 -7.21
N PHE A 40 -16.46 5.53 -5.88
CA PHE A 40 -16.19 4.28 -5.15
C PHE A 40 -17.33 3.26 -5.25
N LYS A 41 -18.58 3.72 -5.34
CA LYS A 41 -19.73 2.85 -5.53
C LYS A 41 -19.68 2.15 -6.87
N GLU A 42 -19.42 2.90 -7.94
CA GLU A 42 -19.26 2.34 -9.28
C GLU A 42 -18.02 1.46 -9.38
N LEU A 43 -16.90 1.84 -8.74
CA LEU A 43 -15.74 0.95 -8.64
C LEU A 43 -16.10 -0.40 -7.99
N THR A 44 -16.87 -0.38 -6.91
CA THR A 44 -17.32 -1.60 -6.22
C THR A 44 -18.13 -2.49 -7.18
N LYS A 45 -19.08 -1.92 -7.94
CA LYS A 45 -19.83 -2.65 -8.97
C LYS A 45 -18.92 -3.25 -10.04
N MET A 46 -17.96 -2.47 -10.53
CA MET A 46 -17.04 -2.94 -11.57
C MET A 46 -16.14 -4.08 -11.08
N VAL A 47 -15.69 -4.03 -9.83
CA VAL A 47 -14.87 -5.09 -9.19
C VAL A 47 -15.69 -6.35 -8.96
N THR A 48 -16.95 -6.24 -8.53
CA THR A 48 -17.82 -7.40 -8.27
C THR A 48 -17.94 -8.34 -9.45
N THR A 49 -17.91 -7.81 -10.67
CA THR A 49 -18.01 -8.60 -11.90
C THR A 49 -16.69 -8.68 -12.66
N ASP A 50 -15.58 -8.26 -12.06
CA ASP A 50 -14.28 -8.36 -12.70
C ASP A 50 -13.78 -9.82 -12.69
N PRO A 51 -13.14 -10.31 -13.77
CA PRO A 51 -12.74 -11.72 -13.86
C PRO A 51 -11.76 -12.19 -12.78
N ALA A 52 -10.86 -11.33 -12.31
CA ALA A 52 -9.90 -11.71 -11.26
C ALA A 52 -10.64 -11.93 -9.94
N MET A 53 -11.57 -11.04 -9.58
CA MET A 53 -12.40 -11.15 -8.39
C MET A 53 -13.35 -12.35 -8.46
N LEU A 54 -13.98 -12.58 -9.61
CA LEU A 54 -14.86 -13.74 -9.82
C LEU A 54 -14.13 -15.08 -9.64
N ILE A 55 -12.86 -15.16 -10.06
CA ILE A 55 -12.03 -16.36 -9.83
C ILE A 55 -11.56 -16.42 -8.37
N TYR A 56 -11.11 -15.29 -7.82
CA TYR A 56 -10.52 -15.24 -6.48
C TYR A 56 -11.51 -15.58 -5.37
N LEU A 57 -12.76 -15.13 -5.48
CA LEU A 57 -13.80 -15.39 -4.46
C LEU A 57 -14.90 -16.33 -4.97
N ASP A 58 -14.54 -17.21 -5.91
CA ASP A 58 -15.34 -18.35 -6.36
C ASP A 58 -16.72 -17.93 -6.92
N GLY A 59 -16.80 -16.71 -7.46
CA GLY A 59 -17.98 -16.17 -8.13
C GLY A 59 -18.30 -16.90 -9.44
N VAL A 60 -17.29 -17.47 -10.11
CA VAL A 60 -17.46 -18.32 -11.30
C VAL A 60 -18.29 -19.58 -11.03
N ASP A 61 -18.32 -20.04 -9.78
CA ASP A 61 -19.08 -21.22 -9.34
C ASP A 61 -20.42 -20.84 -8.67
N ASN A 62 -20.72 -19.54 -8.55
CA ASN A 62 -21.92 -19.04 -7.89
C ASN A 62 -23.14 -19.13 -8.82
N THR A 63 -24.00 -20.12 -8.60
CA THR A 63 -25.20 -20.36 -9.42
C THR A 63 -26.46 -20.41 -8.57
N LYS A 64 -27.63 -20.21 -9.18
CA LYS A 64 -28.93 -20.28 -8.49
C LYS A 64 -29.19 -21.59 -7.75
N ASN A 65 -28.56 -22.67 -8.18
CA ASN A 65 -28.70 -24.00 -7.57
C ASN A 65 -27.69 -24.22 -6.43
N ILE A 66 -26.55 -23.52 -6.49
CA ILE A 66 -25.47 -23.61 -5.50
C ILE A 66 -24.98 -22.18 -5.20
N PRO A 67 -25.75 -21.37 -4.44
CA PRO A 67 -25.31 -20.04 -4.06
C PRO A 67 -24.04 -20.10 -3.21
N ASN A 68 -23.03 -19.32 -3.58
CA ASN A 68 -21.76 -19.24 -2.88
C ASN A 68 -21.67 -17.92 -2.09
N GLU A 69 -21.57 -18.04 -0.77
CA GLU A 69 -21.54 -16.91 0.15
C GLU A 69 -20.19 -16.20 0.25
N ASN A 70 -19.11 -16.77 -0.31
CA ASN A 70 -17.74 -16.27 -0.11
C ASN A 70 -17.63 -14.78 -0.50
N TYR A 71 -17.86 -14.44 -1.77
CA TYR A 71 -17.82 -13.03 -2.20
C TYR A 71 -18.84 -12.15 -1.48
N ALA A 72 -20.04 -12.65 -1.20
CA ALA A 72 -21.09 -11.88 -0.52
C ALA A 72 -20.66 -11.46 0.90
N ARG A 73 -19.99 -12.38 1.61
CA ARG A 73 -19.44 -12.13 2.95
C ARG A 73 -18.33 -11.10 2.87
N GLU A 74 -17.35 -11.26 1.98
CA GLU A 74 -16.24 -10.31 1.85
C GLU A 74 -16.69 -8.93 1.38
N LEU A 75 -17.67 -8.87 0.46
CA LEU A 75 -18.28 -7.63 0.01
C LEU A 75 -18.82 -6.82 1.20
N LEU A 76 -19.58 -7.47 2.08
CA LEU A 76 -20.16 -6.83 3.26
C LEU A 76 -19.11 -6.54 4.33
N GLU A 77 -18.29 -7.53 4.65
CA GLU A 77 -17.38 -7.52 5.79
C GLU A 77 -16.14 -6.66 5.58
N LEU A 78 -15.46 -6.82 4.44
CA LEU A 78 -14.13 -6.26 4.22
C LEU A 78 -14.10 -5.12 3.22
N PHE A 79 -15.06 -5.08 2.30
CA PHE A 79 -15.05 -4.15 1.18
C PHE A 79 -16.03 -2.99 1.31
N THR A 80 -17.09 -3.08 2.14
CA THR A 80 -18.13 -2.03 2.16
C THR A 80 -18.59 -1.57 3.54
N ILE A 81 -19.28 -2.39 4.33
CA ILE A 81 -20.04 -1.92 5.50
C ILE A 81 -19.46 -2.40 6.83
N GLY A 82 -18.61 -3.42 6.83
CA GLY A 82 -17.95 -3.90 8.04
C GLY A 82 -18.82 -4.80 8.91
N ILE A 83 -18.15 -5.62 9.74
CA ILE A 83 -18.76 -6.54 10.70
C ILE A 83 -19.74 -5.80 11.61
N GLY A 84 -20.89 -6.42 11.87
CA GLY A 84 -21.90 -5.94 12.81
C GLY A 84 -23.00 -5.09 12.18
N ASN A 85 -22.92 -4.81 10.87
CA ASN A 85 -23.87 -3.96 10.14
C ASN A 85 -24.76 -4.74 9.15
N TYR A 86 -24.70 -6.06 9.18
CA TYR A 86 -25.48 -6.98 8.36
C TYR A 86 -25.78 -8.24 9.18
N SER A 87 -26.79 -9.00 8.75
CA SER A 87 -27.10 -10.32 9.29
C SER A 87 -26.53 -11.44 8.41
N GLU A 88 -26.45 -12.65 8.96
CA GLU A 88 -26.13 -13.85 8.18
C GLU A 88 -27.16 -14.10 7.07
N TYR A 89 -28.41 -13.65 7.27
CA TYR A 89 -29.45 -13.73 6.25
C TYR A 89 -29.15 -12.79 5.07
N ASP A 90 -28.64 -11.58 5.34
CA ASP A 90 -28.23 -10.64 4.29
C ASP A 90 -27.10 -11.21 3.42
N ILE A 91 -26.17 -11.97 4.00
CA ILE A 91 -25.10 -12.64 3.25
C ILE A 91 -25.68 -13.64 2.24
N ARG A 92 -26.63 -14.48 2.67
CA ARG A 92 -27.29 -15.46 1.80
C ARG A 92 -28.04 -14.79 0.65
N GLU A 93 -28.75 -13.71 0.95
CA GLU A 93 -29.57 -13.00 -0.03
C GLU A 93 -28.70 -12.22 -1.02
N ALA A 94 -27.59 -11.64 -0.56
CA ALA A 94 -26.56 -11.08 -1.43
C ALA A 94 -25.92 -12.16 -2.32
N ALA A 95 -25.57 -13.33 -1.78
CA ALA A 95 -24.99 -14.44 -2.54
C ALA A 95 -25.90 -14.87 -3.70
N ARG A 96 -27.23 -14.94 -3.46
CA ARG A 96 -28.23 -15.21 -4.50
C ARG A 96 -28.24 -14.15 -5.59
N ALA A 97 -28.13 -12.86 -5.22
CA ALA A 97 -28.10 -11.75 -6.18
C ALA A 97 -26.79 -11.68 -7.01
N LEU A 98 -25.72 -12.32 -6.52
CA LEU A 98 -24.42 -12.40 -7.17
C LEU A 98 -24.30 -13.60 -8.13
N THR A 99 -25.32 -14.44 -8.25
CA THR A 99 -25.30 -15.64 -9.10
C THR A 99 -25.22 -15.31 -10.59
N GLY A 100 -24.71 -16.26 -11.39
CA GLY A 100 -24.82 -16.22 -12.85
C GLY A 100 -23.67 -15.55 -13.59
N TRP A 101 -22.61 -15.14 -12.90
CA TRP A 101 -21.39 -14.64 -13.54
C TRP A 101 -20.39 -15.76 -13.79
N THR A 102 -19.83 -15.82 -15.01
CA THR A 102 -18.74 -16.73 -15.39
C THR A 102 -17.59 -15.94 -16.00
N VAL A 103 -16.46 -16.60 -16.22
CA VAL A 103 -15.31 -16.02 -16.92
C VAL A 103 -15.04 -16.80 -18.20
N ASP A 104 -14.85 -16.09 -19.30
CA ASP A 104 -14.47 -16.63 -20.61
C ASP A 104 -13.23 -15.88 -21.11
N GLY A 105 -12.08 -16.56 -21.08
CA GLY A 105 -10.78 -15.95 -21.38
C GLY A 105 -10.44 -14.80 -20.44
N LEU A 106 -10.47 -13.57 -20.96
CA LEU A 106 -10.13 -12.34 -20.22
C LEU A 106 -11.37 -11.53 -19.81
N ASP A 107 -12.57 -12.01 -20.11
CA ASP A 107 -13.82 -11.28 -19.95
C ASP A 107 -14.77 -12.02 -19.03
N SER A 108 -15.60 -11.26 -18.30
CA SER A 108 -16.70 -11.82 -17.53
C SER A 108 -17.95 -11.87 -18.40
N LYS A 109 -18.78 -12.89 -18.16
CA LYS A 109 -20.02 -13.11 -18.90
C LYS A 109 -21.13 -13.43 -17.93
N PHE A 110 -22.26 -12.74 -18.10
CA PHE A 110 -23.47 -13.07 -17.37
C PHE A 110 -24.28 -14.14 -18.11
N ASN A 111 -24.70 -15.16 -17.38
CA ASN A 111 -25.57 -16.23 -17.84
C ASN A 111 -26.88 -16.22 -17.03
N GLU A 112 -27.95 -15.78 -17.67
CA GLU A 112 -29.28 -15.69 -17.06
C GLU A 112 -29.82 -17.04 -16.58
N GLU A 113 -29.45 -18.16 -17.24
CA GLU A 113 -29.88 -19.50 -16.82
C GLU A 113 -29.31 -19.90 -15.45
N LEU A 114 -28.16 -19.35 -15.08
CA LEU A 114 -27.49 -19.59 -13.81
C LEU A 114 -27.89 -18.58 -12.74
N PHE A 115 -28.61 -17.51 -13.10
CA PHE A 115 -29.04 -16.47 -12.17
C PHE A 115 -30.30 -16.87 -11.39
N ASP A 116 -30.32 -16.55 -10.10
CA ASP A 116 -31.53 -16.67 -9.29
C ASP A 116 -32.42 -15.44 -9.50
N SER A 117 -33.43 -15.58 -10.36
CA SER A 117 -34.40 -14.52 -10.66
C SER A 117 -35.55 -14.40 -9.65
N LYS A 118 -35.52 -15.14 -8.54
CA LYS A 118 -36.52 -15.00 -7.48
C LYS A 118 -36.28 -13.71 -6.69
N ASN A 119 -37.35 -13.24 -6.05
CA ASN A 119 -37.26 -12.15 -5.08
C ASN A 119 -36.28 -12.51 -3.96
N LYS A 120 -35.60 -11.48 -3.49
CA LYS A 120 -34.60 -11.49 -2.43
C LYS A 120 -34.98 -10.43 -1.41
N GLU A 121 -34.75 -10.71 -0.14
CA GLU A 121 -34.91 -9.74 0.93
C GLU A 121 -33.54 -9.36 1.48
N PHE A 122 -33.11 -8.12 1.24
CA PHE A 122 -31.77 -7.68 1.61
C PHE A 122 -31.84 -6.34 2.34
N MET A 123 -31.29 -6.30 3.55
CA MET A 123 -31.26 -5.13 4.44
C MET A 123 -32.62 -4.43 4.62
N GLY A 124 -33.70 -5.23 4.69
CA GLY A 124 -35.08 -4.78 4.89
C GLY A 124 -35.81 -4.35 3.60
N LYS A 125 -35.21 -4.54 2.43
CA LYS A 125 -35.84 -4.30 1.12
C LYS A 125 -36.13 -5.62 0.42
N VAL A 126 -37.21 -5.68 -0.35
CA VAL A 126 -37.60 -6.87 -1.12
C VAL A 126 -37.66 -6.54 -2.60
N GLY A 127 -37.05 -7.37 -3.43
CA GLY A 127 -37.08 -7.21 -4.89
C GLY A 127 -36.31 -8.31 -5.61
N ASN A 128 -36.44 -8.39 -6.93
CA ASN A 128 -35.58 -9.25 -7.74
C ASN A 128 -34.22 -8.57 -7.96
N PHE A 129 -33.40 -8.53 -6.91
CA PHE A 129 -32.12 -7.83 -6.91
C PHE A 129 -31.05 -8.62 -7.68
N ALA A 130 -30.23 -7.89 -8.45
CA ALA A 130 -28.95 -8.32 -8.98
C ALA A 130 -27.79 -7.68 -8.18
N TYR A 131 -26.55 -8.03 -8.52
CA TYR A 131 -25.35 -7.54 -7.82
C TYR A 131 -25.31 -6.01 -7.67
N SER A 132 -25.71 -5.26 -8.69
CA SER A 132 -25.71 -3.80 -8.67
C SER A 132 -26.69 -3.23 -7.66
N ASP A 133 -27.87 -3.85 -7.52
CA ASP A 133 -28.90 -3.43 -6.57
C ASP A 133 -28.43 -3.67 -5.13
N ILE A 134 -27.79 -4.82 -4.87
CA ILE A 134 -27.20 -5.11 -3.56
C ILE A 134 -26.19 -4.03 -3.17
N ILE A 135 -25.31 -3.65 -4.10
CA ILE A 135 -24.31 -2.60 -3.86
C ILE A 135 -24.99 -1.25 -3.65
N ASP A 136 -26.00 -0.89 -4.44
CA ASP A 136 -26.73 0.35 -4.23
C ASP A 136 -27.40 0.39 -2.84
N ILE A 137 -28.01 -0.71 -2.39
CA ILE A 137 -28.63 -0.82 -1.05
C ILE A 137 -27.59 -0.70 0.07
N ILE A 138 -26.42 -1.33 -0.06
CA ILE A 138 -25.32 -1.19 0.89
C ILE A 138 -24.90 0.29 1.03
N PHE A 139 -24.80 1.00 -0.09
CA PHE A 139 -24.37 2.40 -0.14
C PHE A 139 -25.45 3.39 0.32
N GLU A 140 -26.67 2.95 0.61
CA GLU A 140 -27.65 3.77 1.34
C GLU A 140 -27.36 3.83 2.84
N LYS A 141 -26.60 2.87 3.38
CA LYS A 141 -26.26 2.84 4.81
C LYS A 141 -25.16 3.86 5.09
N GLU A 142 -25.37 4.66 6.13
CA GLU A 142 -24.38 5.64 6.61
C GLU A 142 -23.02 4.99 6.89
N GLU A 143 -23.04 3.82 7.50
CA GLU A 143 -21.84 3.13 7.94
C GLU A 143 -20.90 2.75 6.79
N THR A 144 -21.42 2.51 5.58
CA THR A 144 -20.60 2.23 4.39
C THR A 144 -19.64 3.39 4.09
N SER A 145 -20.11 4.63 4.23
CA SER A 145 -19.26 5.81 4.04
C SER A 145 -18.21 5.94 5.14
N LYS A 146 -18.57 5.68 6.40
CA LYS A 146 -17.64 5.73 7.54
C LYS A 146 -16.58 4.63 7.47
N PHE A 147 -16.98 3.42 7.09
CA PHE A 147 -16.09 2.28 6.92
C PHE A 147 -14.95 2.59 5.95
N ILE A 148 -15.28 3.12 4.77
CA ILE A 148 -14.28 3.48 3.77
C ILE A 148 -13.44 4.66 4.21
N CYS A 149 -14.05 5.70 4.80
CA CYS A 149 -13.31 6.83 5.35
C CYS A 149 -12.34 6.41 6.46
N ARG A 150 -12.69 5.43 7.31
CA ARG A 150 -11.75 4.83 8.30
C ARG A 150 -10.55 4.16 7.62
N LYS A 151 -10.77 3.37 6.57
CA LYS A 151 -9.67 2.71 5.84
C LYS A 151 -8.76 3.74 5.16
N LEU A 152 -9.33 4.77 4.52
CA LEU A 152 -8.56 5.87 3.93
C LEU A 152 -7.80 6.68 4.98
N TYR A 153 -8.42 6.97 6.13
CA TYR A 153 -7.77 7.65 7.24
C TYR A 153 -6.55 6.87 7.74
N LYS A 154 -6.68 5.56 7.92
CA LYS A 154 -5.58 4.68 8.35
C LYS A 154 -4.44 4.62 7.34
N GLU A 155 -4.76 4.68 6.06
CA GLU A 155 -3.78 4.66 4.97
C GLU A 155 -2.98 5.97 4.88
N PHE A 156 -3.65 7.11 5.08
CA PHE A 156 -3.07 8.41 4.72
C PHE A 156 -2.74 9.32 5.91
N ILE A 157 -3.38 9.15 7.06
CA ILE A 157 -3.20 10.00 8.24
C ILE A 157 -2.57 9.22 9.38
N TYR A 158 -3.34 8.33 10.01
CA TYR A 158 -2.91 7.68 11.25
C TYR A 158 -3.66 6.38 11.51
N HIS A 159 -2.96 5.40 12.10
CA HIS A 159 -3.50 4.05 12.30
C HIS A 159 -4.65 3.97 13.32
N ILE A 160 -4.80 4.97 14.18
CA ILE A 160 -5.91 5.09 15.13
C ILE A 160 -6.93 6.09 14.56
N PRO A 161 -8.14 5.63 14.17
CA PRO A 161 -9.23 6.49 13.69
C PRO A 161 -9.59 7.63 14.66
N ASP A 162 -9.74 8.84 14.12
CA ASP A 162 -10.50 9.92 14.76
C ASP A 162 -11.92 9.96 14.18
N GLU A 163 -12.88 9.45 14.95
CA GLU A 163 -14.27 9.29 14.50
C GLU A 163 -14.94 10.63 14.16
N ASN A 164 -14.54 11.75 14.76
CA ASN A 164 -15.11 13.06 14.42
C ASN A 164 -14.69 13.47 13.01
N PHE A 165 -13.40 13.35 12.69
CA PHE A 165 -12.90 13.67 11.36
C PHE A 165 -13.42 12.68 10.30
N ILE A 166 -13.61 11.41 10.67
CA ILE A 166 -14.23 10.41 9.81
C ILE A 166 -15.68 10.75 9.50
N ASP A 167 -16.45 11.22 10.48
CA ASP A 167 -17.84 11.62 10.27
C ASP A 167 -17.94 12.80 9.29
N GLU A 168 -17.02 13.78 9.37
CA GLU A 168 -16.91 14.87 8.40
C GLU A 168 -16.61 14.36 6.99
N LEU A 169 -15.60 13.50 6.84
CA LEU A 169 -15.23 12.91 5.55
C LEU A 169 -16.37 12.05 4.97
N ALA A 170 -17.05 11.26 5.80
CA ALA A 170 -18.15 10.40 5.41
C ALA A 170 -19.37 11.21 4.94
N LEU A 171 -19.67 12.33 5.60
CA LEU A 171 -20.70 13.27 5.16
C LEU A 171 -20.35 13.88 3.80
N ILE A 172 -19.11 14.34 3.60
CA ILE A 172 -18.62 14.83 2.30
C ILE A 172 -18.79 13.75 1.24
N PHE A 173 -18.43 12.50 1.56
CA PHE A 173 -18.48 11.40 0.63
C PHE A 173 -19.90 11.11 0.15
N ARG A 174 -20.87 11.02 1.08
CA ARG A 174 -22.29 10.81 0.76
C ARG A 174 -22.89 11.98 -0.02
N ASN A 175 -22.61 13.22 0.39
CA ASN A 175 -23.13 14.43 -0.28
C ASN A 175 -22.60 14.58 -1.71
N ASN A 176 -21.46 13.96 -2.03
CA ASN A 176 -20.88 13.94 -3.36
C ASN A 176 -21.08 12.60 -4.07
N ASN A 177 -22.15 11.87 -3.75
CA ASN A 177 -22.52 10.61 -4.41
C ASN A 177 -21.37 9.58 -4.47
N TYR A 178 -20.59 9.48 -3.39
CA TYR A 178 -19.45 8.55 -3.29
C TYR A 178 -18.31 8.79 -4.30
N GLU A 179 -18.13 10.04 -4.75
CA GLU A 179 -16.90 10.46 -5.43
C GLU A 179 -15.73 10.56 -4.44
N LEU A 180 -14.60 9.94 -4.77
CA LEU A 180 -13.41 9.93 -3.90
C LEU A 180 -12.65 11.26 -3.92
N LYS A 181 -12.67 11.96 -5.06
CA LYS A 181 -11.91 13.21 -5.22
C LYS A 181 -12.27 14.28 -4.19
N PRO A 182 -13.55 14.56 -3.85
CA PRO A 182 -13.92 15.44 -2.75
C PRO A 182 -13.34 15.01 -1.39
N VAL A 183 -13.38 13.72 -1.06
CA VAL A 183 -12.83 13.19 0.20
C VAL A 183 -11.33 13.41 0.27
N PHE A 184 -10.59 13.05 -0.79
CA PHE A 184 -9.15 13.29 -0.86
C PHE A 184 -8.80 14.78 -0.84
N SER A 185 -9.61 15.63 -1.49
CA SER A 185 -9.38 17.08 -1.45
C SER A 185 -9.61 17.65 -0.05
N ALA A 186 -10.62 17.20 0.68
CA ALA A 186 -10.87 17.63 2.05
C ALA A 186 -9.75 17.16 2.99
N MET A 187 -9.35 15.90 2.86
CA MET A 187 -8.27 15.29 3.63
C MET A 187 -6.93 16.01 3.39
N PHE A 188 -6.42 16.00 2.15
CA PHE A 188 -5.06 16.46 1.84
C PHE A 188 -4.86 17.98 1.83
N LYS A 189 -5.95 18.78 1.91
CA LYS A 189 -5.86 20.24 2.02
C LYS A 189 -6.18 20.75 3.43
N SER A 190 -6.52 19.87 4.36
CA SER A 190 -6.81 20.25 5.74
C SER A 190 -5.52 20.53 6.51
N ASP A 191 -5.57 21.49 7.43
CA ASP A 191 -4.49 21.69 8.42
C ASP A 191 -4.33 20.46 9.33
N TYR A 192 -5.45 19.74 9.57
CA TYR A 192 -5.47 18.50 10.34
C TYR A 192 -4.49 17.46 9.78
N PHE A 193 -4.48 17.24 8.47
CA PHE A 193 -3.56 16.31 7.80
C PHE A 193 -2.08 16.62 8.04
N TYR A 194 -1.73 17.91 8.15
CA TYR A 194 -0.34 18.36 8.32
C TYR A 194 0.09 18.58 9.78
N SER A 195 -0.77 18.22 10.73
CA SER A 195 -0.51 18.38 12.16
C SER A 195 0.72 17.59 12.62
N ASP A 196 1.51 18.18 13.51
CA ASP A 196 2.78 17.58 13.98
C ASP A 196 2.61 16.19 14.60
N GLN A 197 1.46 15.91 15.21
CA GLN A 197 1.15 14.62 15.81
C GLN A 197 1.08 13.44 14.82
N PHE A 198 0.96 13.69 13.51
CA PHE A 198 0.89 12.65 12.49
C PHE A 198 2.20 12.44 11.74
N LYS A 199 3.17 13.34 11.87
CA LYS A 199 4.47 13.25 11.18
C LYS A 199 5.29 12.08 11.72
N ALA A 200 5.85 11.29 10.80
CA ALA A 200 6.71 10.15 11.13
C ALA A 200 6.06 9.14 12.10
N THR A 201 4.75 8.95 12.00
CA THR A 201 4.01 8.03 12.88
C THR A 201 3.66 6.71 12.24
N SER A 202 3.87 6.57 10.93
CA SER A 202 3.62 5.34 10.20
C SER A 202 4.91 4.60 9.90
N ILE A 203 4.92 3.29 10.12
CA ILE A 203 6.03 2.44 9.67
C ILE A 203 5.88 2.23 8.16
N LYS A 204 6.91 2.60 7.39
CA LYS A 204 6.97 2.40 5.94
C LYS A 204 6.63 0.95 5.59
N THR A 205 5.69 0.76 4.67
CA THR A 205 5.51 -0.56 4.03
C THR A 205 6.81 -0.94 3.29
N PRO A 206 7.06 -2.24 3.03
CA PRO A 206 8.18 -2.65 2.18
C PRO A 206 8.24 -1.89 0.84
N ASN A 207 7.08 -1.65 0.22
CA ASN A 207 6.98 -0.85 -1.02
C ASN A 207 7.37 0.61 -0.81
N ASP A 208 6.90 1.25 0.25
CA ASP A 208 7.27 2.64 0.57
C ASP A 208 8.77 2.75 0.88
N LEU A 209 9.36 1.75 1.53
CA LEU A 209 10.80 1.68 1.77
C LEU A 209 11.57 1.54 0.45
N ILE A 210 11.22 0.55 -0.38
CA ILE A 210 11.91 0.28 -1.65
C ILE A 210 11.85 1.49 -2.57
N VAL A 211 10.65 2.01 -2.84
CA VAL A 211 10.46 3.17 -3.72
C VAL A 211 11.07 4.43 -3.10
N GLY A 212 10.99 4.60 -1.78
CA GLY A 212 11.60 5.71 -1.06
C GLY A 212 13.11 5.75 -1.22
N VAL A 213 13.79 4.62 -0.97
CA VAL A 213 15.24 4.46 -1.12
C VAL A 213 15.68 4.75 -2.56
N MET A 214 14.98 4.17 -3.53
CA MET A 214 15.28 4.38 -4.95
C MET A 214 15.17 5.86 -5.33
N LYS A 215 14.15 6.58 -4.84
CA LYS A 215 14.01 8.01 -5.07
C LYS A 215 15.07 8.84 -4.35
N GLN A 216 15.32 8.54 -3.07
CA GLN A 216 16.30 9.26 -2.25
C GLN A 216 17.71 9.19 -2.86
N PHE A 217 18.07 8.06 -3.47
CA PHE A 217 19.38 7.89 -4.09
C PHE A 217 19.37 8.01 -5.63
N ASN A 218 18.32 8.59 -6.20
CA ASN A 218 18.17 8.85 -7.63
C ASN A 218 18.44 7.62 -8.54
N ILE A 219 17.99 6.45 -8.09
CA ILE A 219 18.15 5.18 -8.80
C ILE A 219 17.17 5.11 -9.96
N SER A 220 17.70 4.94 -11.17
CA SER A 220 16.92 4.88 -12.41
C SER A 220 17.57 3.93 -13.42
N GLY A 221 16.94 3.73 -14.59
CA GLY A 221 17.53 2.93 -15.67
C GLY A 221 17.60 1.43 -15.41
N LEU A 222 16.66 0.89 -14.64
CA LEU A 222 16.64 -0.52 -14.22
C LEU A 222 16.46 -1.48 -15.41
N SER A 223 17.24 -2.56 -15.39
CA SER A 223 17.05 -3.71 -16.26
C SER A 223 15.96 -4.65 -15.72
N LEU A 224 15.56 -5.63 -16.54
CA LEU A 224 14.61 -6.67 -16.10
C LEU A 224 15.15 -7.48 -14.91
N LEU A 225 16.46 -7.76 -14.87
CA LEU A 225 17.08 -8.49 -13.76
C LEU A 225 17.01 -7.71 -12.44
N ASP A 226 17.09 -6.38 -12.51
CA ASP A 226 16.99 -5.52 -11.34
C ASP A 226 15.57 -5.53 -10.76
N TYR A 227 14.55 -5.56 -11.62
CA TYR A 227 13.17 -5.74 -11.17
C TYR A 227 12.95 -7.08 -10.47
N TYR A 228 13.59 -8.18 -10.92
CA TYR A 228 13.52 -9.45 -10.20
C TYR A 228 14.12 -9.35 -8.79
N PHE A 229 15.27 -8.67 -8.64
CA PHE A 229 15.87 -8.44 -7.32
C PHE A 229 14.94 -7.64 -6.40
N ILE A 230 14.27 -6.61 -6.94
CA ILE A 230 13.31 -5.79 -6.20
C ILE A 230 12.11 -6.63 -5.75
N ILE A 231 11.55 -7.45 -6.64
CA ILE A 231 10.42 -8.34 -6.33
C ILE A 231 10.81 -9.34 -5.25
N GLU A 232 11.97 -10.01 -5.38
CA GLU A 232 12.48 -10.95 -4.37
C GLU A 232 12.70 -10.26 -3.01
N SER A 233 13.21 -9.03 -3.02
CA SER A 233 13.38 -8.24 -1.80
C SER A 233 12.04 -7.90 -1.14
N SER A 234 11.03 -7.55 -1.95
CA SER A 234 9.68 -7.27 -1.47
C SER A 234 9.01 -8.50 -0.83
N ASP A 235 9.19 -9.68 -1.43
CA ASP A 235 8.70 -10.95 -0.89
C ASP A 235 9.40 -11.33 0.43
N LYS A 236 10.74 -11.17 0.51
CA LYS A 236 11.48 -11.37 1.76
C LYS A 236 10.99 -10.47 2.90
N MET A 237 10.52 -9.26 2.55
CA MET A 237 9.89 -8.32 3.49
C MET A 237 8.38 -8.53 3.69
N LYS A 238 7.81 -9.59 3.11
CA LYS A 238 6.41 -10.03 3.23
C LYS A 238 5.37 -9.13 2.57
N GLN A 239 5.75 -8.45 1.48
CA GLN A 239 4.83 -7.70 0.63
C GLN A 239 5.09 -7.98 -0.85
N LEU A 240 4.80 -9.19 -1.31
CA LEU A 240 4.83 -9.50 -2.74
C LEU A 240 3.66 -8.81 -3.45
N HIS A 241 3.91 -8.07 -4.53
CA HIS A 241 2.84 -7.35 -5.22
C HIS A 241 1.81 -8.32 -5.79
N PHE A 242 0.52 -7.98 -5.65
CA PHE A 242 -0.61 -8.78 -6.13
C PHE A 242 -0.76 -10.16 -5.46
N ASP A 243 -0.06 -10.41 -4.35
CA ASP A 243 -0.15 -11.67 -3.61
C ASP A 243 -0.20 -11.42 -2.09
N PRO A 244 -1.31 -10.85 -1.59
CA PRO A 244 -1.50 -10.65 -0.16
C PRO A 244 -1.64 -11.99 0.58
N PRO A 245 -1.37 -12.01 1.89
CA PRO A 245 -1.36 -13.26 2.67
C PRO A 245 -2.75 -13.89 2.85
N ASP A 246 -3.81 -13.08 2.81
CA ASP A 246 -5.21 -13.49 2.83
C ASP A 246 -6.11 -12.35 2.31
N VAL A 247 -7.42 -12.60 2.25
CA VAL A 247 -8.45 -11.68 1.75
C VAL A 247 -8.54 -10.33 2.48
N ARG A 248 -7.97 -10.22 3.69
CA ARG A 248 -7.90 -8.95 4.46
C ARG A 248 -6.75 -8.06 3.99
N GLY A 249 -5.87 -8.56 3.13
CA GLY A 249 -4.72 -7.84 2.60
C GLY A 249 -3.53 -7.85 3.57
N TRP A 250 -2.64 -6.88 3.40
CA TRP A 250 -1.53 -6.64 4.34
C TRP A 250 -1.97 -5.78 5.51
N GLU A 251 -1.72 -6.28 6.71
CA GLU A 251 -1.76 -5.48 7.92
C GLU A 251 -0.58 -4.49 7.97
N GLY A 252 -0.86 -3.26 8.38
CA GLY A 252 0.14 -2.19 8.45
C GLY A 252 0.95 -2.16 9.74
N GLN A 253 1.68 -1.05 9.90
CA GLN A 253 2.36 -0.67 11.16
C GLN A 253 3.37 -1.73 11.63
N ARG A 254 3.29 -2.14 12.91
CA ARG A 254 4.29 -3.02 13.55
C ARG A 254 4.39 -4.39 12.92
N LYS A 255 3.40 -4.83 12.12
CA LYS A 255 3.46 -6.09 11.38
C LYS A 255 4.57 -6.12 10.34
N TRP A 256 5.02 -4.95 9.87
CA TRP A 256 6.16 -4.85 8.96
C TRP A 256 7.52 -5.14 9.60
N ILE A 257 7.62 -5.14 10.94
CA ILE A 257 8.87 -5.26 11.67
C ILE A 257 8.84 -6.50 12.55
N SER A 258 9.67 -7.48 12.20
CA SER A 258 9.92 -8.68 12.99
C SER A 258 11.42 -8.99 13.03
N THR A 259 11.80 -10.03 13.77
CA THR A 259 13.16 -10.58 13.75
C THR A 259 13.57 -11.13 12.37
N THR A 260 12.61 -11.35 11.47
CA THR A 260 12.86 -11.84 10.10
C THR A 260 12.84 -10.72 9.07
N THR A 261 11.90 -9.76 9.14
CA THR A 261 11.74 -8.72 8.12
C THR A 261 12.69 -7.54 8.31
N LEU A 262 13.05 -7.16 9.54
CA LEU A 262 13.95 -6.04 9.79
C LEU A 262 15.35 -6.26 9.19
N PRO A 263 15.99 -7.44 9.31
CA PRO A 263 17.23 -7.72 8.60
C PRO A 263 17.10 -7.62 7.07
N MET A 264 15.99 -8.06 6.49
CA MET A 264 15.77 -8.00 5.03
C MET A 264 15.61 -6.56 4.52
N ARG A 265 14.96 -5.70 5.31
CA ARG A 265 14.86 -4.26 5.04
C ARG A 265 16.24 -3.61 5.02
N ASN A 266 17.08 -3.93 6.01
CA ASN A 266 18.46 -3.44 6.09
C ASN A 266 19.32 -3.98 4.94
N GLU A 267 19.15 -5.26 4.57
CA GLU A 267 19.85 -5.87 3.45
C GLU A 267 19.56 -5.11 2.15
N PHE A 268 18.30 -4.77 1.89
CA PHE A 268 17.94 -4.00 0.70
C PHE A 268 18.61 -2.62 0.69
N THR A 269 18.48 -1.84 1.78
CA THR A 269 19.11 -0.51 1.86
C THR A 269 20.63 -0.59 1.72
N ASP A 270 21.25 -1.56 2.40
CA ASP A 270 22.70 -1.76 2.34
C ASP A 270 23.17 -2.14 0.93
N SER A 271 22.35 -2.90 0.19
CA SER A 271 22.66 -3.31 -1.17
C SER A 271 22.66 -2.12 -2.12
N ILE A 272 21.65 -1.25 -2.02
CA ILE A 272 21.59 -0.01 -2.81
C ILE A 272 22.74 0.94 -2.48
N ILE A 273 23.12 1.03 -1.21
CA ILE A 273 24.20 1.94 -0.75
C ILE A 273 25.59 1.42 -1.16
N SER A 274 25.85 0.11 -1.02
CA SER A 274 27.19 -0.45 -1.23
C SER A 274 27.40 -1.13 -2.59
N GLY A 275 26.36 -1.24 -3.40
CA GLY A 275 26.41 -1.93 -4.69
C GLY A 275 26.59 -3.44 -4.61
N ASN A 276 26.43 -4.05 -3.43
CA ASN A 276 26.64 -5.48 -3.21
C ASN A 276 25.51 -6.08 -2.38
N ASN A 277 25.06 -7.29 -2.74
CA ASN A 277 24.09 -8.04 -1.94
C ASN A 277 24.69 -8.59 -0.63
N SER A 278 23.88 -9.27 0.19
CA SER A 278 24.32 -9.86 1.47
C SER A 278 25.46 -10.87 1.37
N LYS A 279 25.72 -11.42 0.18
CA LYS A 279 26.82 -12.37 -0.08
C LYS A 279 28.09 -11.66 -0.58
N GLY A 280 28.07 -10.33 -0.72
CA GLY A 280 29.18 -9.55 -1.25
C GLY A 280 29.29 -9.57 -2.78
N ASN A 281 28.27 -10.06 -3.49
CA ASN A 281 28.25 -10.03 -4.95
C ASN A 281 27.66 -8.71 -5.44
N PRO A 282 28.22 -8.10 -6.51
CA PRO A 282 27.67 -6.88 -7.08
C PRO A 282 26.22 -7.02 -7.54
N ILE A 283 25.44 -5.95 -7.39
CA ILE A 283 24.09 -5.84 -7.96
C ILE A 283 24.11 -4.91 -9.18
N GLY A 284 23.12 -5.05 -10.07
CA GLY A 284 23.06 -4.29 -11.33
C GLY A 284 22.72 -2.81 -11.17
N PHE A 285 22.30 -2.38 -9.98
CA PHE A 285 21.79 -1.04 -9.72
C PHE A 285 22.12 -0.59 -8.29
N SER A 286 22.81 0.53 -8.15
CA SER A 286 23.18 1.10 -6.85
C SER A 286 23.41 2.59 -6.96
N MET A 287 23.52 3.27 -5.82
CA MET A 287 23.87 4.69 -5.82
C MET A 287 25.34 4.90 -6.21
N ASN A 288 25.67 6.09 -6.72
CA ASN A 288 27.04 6.57 -6.77
C ASN A 288 27.33 7.35 -5.47
N VAL A 289 28.04 6.70 -4.54
CA VAL A 289 28.23 7.23 -3.18
C VAL A 289 29.00 8.55 -3.15
N LEU A 290 30.07 8.65 -3.93
CA LEU A 290 30.90 9.86 -3.97
C LEU A 290 30.19 11.01 -4.69
N GLU A 291 29.46 10.72 -5.76
CA GLU A 291 28.64 11.72 -6.46
C GLU A 291 27.50 12.23 -5.57
N PHE A 292 26.82 11.31 -4.86
CA PHE A 292 25.82 11.69 -3.85
C PHE A 292 26.42 12.60 -2.79
N ALA A 293 27.56 12.22 -2.19
CA ALA A 293 28.18 13.04 -1.13
C ALA A 293 28.60 14.42 -1.63
N ARG A 294 29.21 14.50 -2.81
CA ARG A 294 29.68 15.76 -3.43
C ARG A 294 28.56 16.63 -4.00
N SER A 295 27.32 16.13 -4.02
CA SER A 295 26.15 16.96 -4.35
C SER A 295 25.80 17.95 -3.24
N PHE A 296 26.30 17.73 -2.02
CA PHE A 296 26.14 18.64 -0.90
C PHE A 296 27.30 19.65 -0.89
N GLU A 297 27.00 20.95 -0.83
CA GLU A 297 28.03 22.01 -0.74
C GLU A 297 28.92 21.85 0.50
N SER A 298 28.36 21.26 1.56
CA SER A 298 29.02 20.97 2.83
C SER A 298 29.88 19.70 2.80
N SER A 299 30.06 19.01 1.66
CA SER A 299 30.70 17.69 1.62
C SER A 299 32.10 17.62 2.24
N GLU A 300 32.82 18.74 2.30
CA GLU A 300 34.16 18.85 2.90
C GLU A 300 34.15 19.40 4.34
N ASP A 301 32.99 19.70 4.91
CA ASP A 301 32.79 19.95 6.35
C ASP A 301 32.06 18.75 6.95
N ALA A 302 32.79 17.88 7.66
CA ALA A 302 32.22 16.63 8.18
C ALA A 302 30.98 16.84 9.06
N VAL A 303 30.95 17.90 9.87
CA VAL A 303 29.86 18.15 10.82
C VAL A 303 28.63 18.62 10.06
N GLN A 304 28.80 19.61 9.18
CA GLN A 304 27.69 20.14 8.40
C GLN A 304 27.18 19.13 7.36
N PHE A 305 28.06 18.33 6.76
CA PHE A 305 27.69 17.26 5.85
C PHE A 305 26.78 16.23 6.51
N VAL A 306 27.11 15.79 7.73
CA VAL A 306 26.26 14.85 8.50
C VAL A 306 24.87 15.44 8.74
N GLU A 307 24.81 16.72 9.12
CA GLU A 307 23.55 17.44 9.33
C GLU A 307 22.71 17.50 8.05
N ASP A 308 23.31 17.88 6.93
CA ASP A 308 22.59 18.02 5.66
C ASP A 308 22.10 16.68 5.11
N VAL A 309 22.89 15.61 5.24
CA VAL A 309 22.47 14.25 4.86
C VAL A 309 21.34 13.75 5.77
N ILE A 310 21.37 14.05 7.08
CA ILE A 310 20.27 13.72 7.98
C ILE A 310 19.00 14.46 7.58
N ASN A 311 19.09 15.77 7.31
CA ASN A 311 17.95 16.58 6.87
C ASN A 311 17.38 16.11 5.52
N TYR A 312 18.24 15.55 4.65
CA TYR A 312 17.81 14.96 3.38
C TYR A 312 17.09 13.61 3.55
N LEU A 313 17.58 12.75 4.44
CA LEU A 313 17.08 11.38 4.57
C LEU A 313 15.91 11.22 5.55
N PHE A 314 15.76 12.13 6.53
CA PHE A 314 14.79 12.02 7.61
C PHE A 314 13.77 13.15 7.56
N ILE A 315 12.51 12.81 7.86
CA ILE A 315 11.40 13.77 7.87
C ILE A 315 11.38 14.60 9.18
N TYR A 316 12.12 14.16 10.20
CA TYR A 316 12.19 14.81 11.51
C TYR A 316 13.62 14.85 12.03
N PRO A 317 13.96 15.84 12.88
CA PRO A 317 15.31 16.01 13.37
C PRO A 317 15.71 14.87 14.30
N LEU A 318 16.93 14.36 14.11
CA LEU A 318 17.53 13.38 15.01
C LEU A 318 18.09 14.06 16.27
N SER A 319 18.19 13.29 17.35
CA SER A 319 18.79 13.77 18.60
C SER A 319 20.27 14.13 18.42
N GLN A 320 20.76 15.08 19.24
CA GLN A 320 22.18 15.46 19.22
C GLN A 320 23.12 14.28 19.49
N ASN A 321 22.71 13.32 20.34
CA ASN A 321 23.46 12.10 20.58
C ASN A 321 23.54 11.24 19.31
N THR A 322 22.41 11.04 18.62
CA THR A 322 22.37 10.29 17.36
C THR A 322 23.27 10.95 16.31
N LYS A 323 23.19 12.28 16.16
CA LYS A 323 24.04 13.06 15.24
C LYS A 323 25.53 12.87 15.54
N GLY A 324 25.94 12.96 16.80
CA GLY A 324 27.32 12.70 17.22
C GLY A 324 27.80 11.29 16.85
N ARG A 325 26.97 10.26 17.10
CA ARG A 325 27.29 8.88 16.71
C ARG A 325 27.40 8.70 15.19
N MET A 326 26.62 9.44 14.42
CA MET A 326 26.68 9.40 12.95
C MET A 326 27.94 10.08 12.42
N LEU A 327 28.38 11.18 13.05
CA LEU A 327 29.67 11.80 12.75
C LEU A 327 30.84 10.87 13.07
N GLU A 328 30.81 10.17 14.21
CA GLU A 328 31.82 9.14 14.53
C GLU A 328 31.86 8.04 13.46
N LYS A 329 30.68 7.62 12.95
CA LYS A 329 30.59 6.62 11.88
C LYS A 329 31.14 7.12 10.54
N LEU A 330 30.94 8.41 10.22
CA LEU A 330 31.51 9.03 9.02
C LEU A 330 33.03 9.13 9.12
N LEU A 331 33.57 9.54 10.27
CA LEU A 331 35.00 9.75 10.43
C LEU A 331 35.78 8.44 10.54
N ASP A 332 35.18 7.41 11.12
CA ASP A 332 35.79 6.08 11.33
C ASP A 332 37.19 6.17 11.98
N GLY A 333 37.29 7.00 13.02
CA GLY A 333 38.54 7.26 13.75
C GLY A 333 39.43 8.37 13.17
N ALA A 334 39.09 8.96 12.03
CA ALA A 334 39.77 10.16 11.55
C ALA A 334 39.46 11.40 12.40
N VAL A 335 40.41 12.33 12.45
CA VAL A 335 40.18 13.67 13.00
C VAL A 335 39.36 14.50 12.00
N ILE A 336 38.49 15.36 12.52
CA ILE A 336 37.55 16.16 11.72
C ILE A 336 38.27 17.00 10.65
N GLN A 337 39.44 17.55 10.98
CA GLN A 337 40.22 18.40 10.07
C GLN A 337 40.77 17.65 8.84
N ASP A 338 40.87 16.32 8.92
CA ASP A 338 41.40 15.46 7.85
C ASP A 338 40.29 14.86 6.98
N TRP A 339 39.02 15.24 7.23
CA TRP A 339 37.90 14.79 6.41
C TRP A 339 37.97 15.35 5.00
N SER A 340 37.78 14.49 4.00
CA SER A 340 37.57 14.90 2.61
C SER A 340 36.91 13.79 1.81
N THR A 341 35.97 14.13 0.93
CA THR A 341 35.36 13.17 -0.01
C THR A 341 36.32 12.70 -1.10
N TYR A 342 37.50 13.32 -1.21
CA TYR A 342 38.55 12.94 -2.17
C TYR A 342 39.62 12.01 -1.56
N SER A 343 39.51 11.68 -0.28
CA SER A 343 40.42 10.75 0.39
C SER A 343 40.18 9.29 -0.05
N ASN A 344 41.23 8.46 -0.01
CA ASN A 344 41.16 7.05 -0.42
C ASN A 344 40.14 6.21 0.39
N GLN A 345 39.77 6.65 1.60
CA GLN A 345 38.81 5.95 2.46
C GLN A 345 37.41 6.59 2.45
N ALA A 346 37.22 7.69 1.72
CA ALA A 346 35.98 8.46 1.72
C ALA A 346 34.77 7.59 1.37
N GLU A 347 34.84 6.82 0.29
CA GLU A 347 33.73 6.00 -0.18
C GLU A 347 33.28 4.99 0.89
N THR A 348 34.23 4.22 1.45
CA THR A 348 33.95 3.24 2.52
C THR A 348 33.34 3.90 3.75
N ARG A 349 33.87 5.06 4.15
CA ARG A 349 33.36 5.84 5.30
C ARG A 349 31.93 6.32 5.08
N ILE A 350 31.64 6.86 3.90
CA ILE A 350 30.30 7.33 3.54
C ILE A 350 29.33 6.15 3.46
N ILE A 351 29.74 5.01 2.88
CA ILE A 351 28.93 3.77 2.89
C ILE A 351 28.58 3.37 4.32
N ASN A 352 29.56 3.33 5.23
CA ASN A 352 29.32 2.95 6.62
C ASN A 352 28.38 3.92 7.35
N PHE A 353 28.55 5.22 7.11
CA PHE A 353 27.68 6.27 7.62
C PHE A 353 26.24 6.13 7.10
N LEU A 354 26.04 6.00 5.78
CA LEU A 354 24.71 5.84 5.18
C LEU A 354 24.02 4.56 5.63
N LYS A 355 24.74 3.44 5.72
CA LYS A 355 24.21 2.19 6.29
C LYS A 355 23.80 2.36 7.75
N ALA A 356 24.58 3.09 8.55
CA ALA A 356 24.24 3.37 9.94
C ALA A 356 22.95 4.20 10.06
N LEU A 357 22.77 5.21 9.20
CA LEU A 357 21.53 5.98 9.12
C LEU A 357 20.33 5.12 8.71
N ALA A 358 20.45 4.32 7.65
CA ALA A 358 19.35 3.51 7.13
C ALA A 358 18.84 2.45 8.14
N ARG A 359 19.70 2.06 9.09
CA ARG A 359 19.40 1.09 10.15
C ARG A 359 18.76 1.72 11.39
N LEU A 360 18.65 3.04 11.45
CA LEU A 360 17.97 3.72 12.55
C LEU A 360 16.47 3.39 12.53
N PRO A 361 15.82 3.16 13.70
CA PRO A 361 14.38 3.06 13.80
C PRO A 361 13.67 4.24 13.12
N GLU A 362 14.25 5.43 13.24
CA GLU A 362 13.75 6.67 12.67
C GLU A 362 13.65 6.62 11.14
N TYR A 363 14.53 5.87 10.47
CA TYR A 363 14.53 5.70 9.03
C TYR A 363 13.38 4.80 8.55
N GLN A 364 12.78 4.01 9.44
CA GLN A 364 11.65 3.14 9.12
C GLN A 364 10.31 3.88 9.14
N LEU A 365 10.28 5.14 9.56
CA LEU A 365 9.06 5.93 9.70
C LEU A 365 8.81 6.83 8.49
N SER A 366 7.54 7.06 8.15
CA SER A 366 7.06 8.01 7.14
C SER A 366 6.06 8.98 7.70
#